data_AF-J7L4Q8-F1
#
_entry.id   AF-J7L4Q8-F1
#
_cell.length_a   1.000
_cell.length_b   1.000
_cell.length_c   1.000
_cell.angle_alpha   90.00
_cell.angle_beta   90.00
_cell.angle_gamma   90.00
#
_symmetry.space_group_name_H-M   'P 1'
#
loop_
_entity.id
_entity.type
_entity.pdbx_description
1 polymer ?
#
loop_
_entity_poly.entity_id
_entity_poly.type
_entity_poly.pdbx_seq_one_letter_code
_entity_poly.pdbx_strand_id
1 'polypeptide(L)'
;MPIRPAHLATMSATIADAISGLSSEEEETAPVHITFESGHRQTVDNGGCRVLETGQGGVVEIEGESRFALFAGTSCQGSRTLASGHGAVRFGTPVLAGAIVIG
;
A
#
# COMPACT_ATOMS: atom_id res chain seq x y z
N MET A 1 34.82 -47.26 -31.04
CA MET A 1 33.55 -46.84 -30.39
C MET A 1 33.89 -46.03 -29.15
N PRO A 2 33.38 -44.79 -29.03
CA PRO A 2 33.80 -43.83 -28.02
C PRO A 2 33.03 -43.97 -26.70
N ILE A 3 33.72 -43.71 -25.59
CA ILE A 3 33.14 -43.56 -24.25
C ILE A 3 32.33 -42.26 -24.25
N ARG A 4 31.02 -42.36 -24.02
CA ARG A 4 30.13 -41.19 -23.88
C ARG A 4 30.27 -40.64 -22.45
N PRO A 5 30.51 -39.33 -22.28
CA PRO A 5 30.68 -38.75 -20.94
C PRO A 5 29.35 -38.81 -20.17
N ALA A 6 29.44 -39.36 -18.96
CA ALA A 6 28.36 -39.35 -17.98
C ALA A 6 27.97 -37.89 -17.71
N HIS A 7 26.72 -37.57 -18.03
CA HIS A 7 26.14 -36.26 -17.91
C HIS A 7 26.33 -35.69 -16.49
N LEU A 8 27.10 -34.60 -16.48
CA LEU A 8 26.87 -33.35 -15.77
C LEU A 8 25.73 -33.35 -14.73
N ALA A 9 26.14 -33.02 -13.51
CA ALA A 9 25.33 -32.52 -12.42
C ALA A 9 24.35 -31.43 -12.85
N THR A 10 23.07 -31.57 -12.51
CA THR A 10 22.21 -30.48 -11.99
C THR A 10 20.92 -31.09 -11.46
N MET A 11 20.91 -31.52 -10.20
CA MET A 11 19.67 -31.58 -9.43
C MET A 11 19.72 -30.40 -8.46
N SER A 12 19.32 -29.24 -8.97
CA SER A 12 18.95 -28.10 -8.12
C SER A 12 17.70 -28.52 -7.37
N ALA A 13 17.86 -28.91 -6.11
CA ALA A 13 16.74 -29.20 -5.23
C ALA A 13 15.90 -27.93 -5.07
N THR A 14 14.69 -27.96 -5.63
CA THR A 14 13.65 -26.97 -5.44
C THR A 14 13.25 -26.98 -3.97
N ILE A 15 13.86 -26.11 -3.16
CA ILE A 15 13.40 -25.80 -1.81
C ILE A 15 12.58 -24.51 -1.92
N ALA A 16 11.31 -24.64 -2.28
CA ALA A 16 10.37 -23.53 -2.27
C ALA A 16 8.94 -24.06 -2.18
N ASP A 17 8.62 -24.88 -1.17
CA ASP A 17 7.20 -25.14 -0.87
C ASP A 17 6.93 -25.61 0.57
N ALA A 18 7.75 -25.17 1.53
CA ALA A 18 7.57 -25.52 2.94
C ALA A 18 7.64 -24.28 3.86
N ILE A 19 7.06 -23.17 3.39
CA ILE A 19 6.67 -22.04 4.25
C ILE A 19 5.22 -21.64 3.94
N SER A 20 4.39 -22.58 3.50
CA SER A 20 2.93 -22.39 3.42
C SER A 20 2.34 -22.65 4.80
N GLY A 21 2.51 -21.68 5.68
CA GLY A 21 1.96 -21.75 7.03
C GLY A 21 2.85 -21.04 8.03
N LEU A 22 2.89 -19.71 7.96
CA LEU A 22 2.98 -18.80 9.11
C LEU A 22 2.95 -17.36 8.57
N SER A 23 1.92 -16.63 8.98
CA SER A 23 1.71 -15.18 8.81
C SER A 23 0.97 -14.79 7.54
N SER A 24 -0.35 -14.63 7.71
CA SER A 24 -1.26 -13.75 6.98
C SER A 24 -0.75 -13.22 5.64
N GLU A 25 -1.37 -13.68 4.56
CA GLU A 25 -1.43 -12.95 3.30
C GLU A 25 -1.94 -11.53 3.60
N GLU A 26 -1.02 -10.59 3.85
CA GLU A 26 -1.21 -9.21 3.43
C GLU A 26 -1.40 -9.32 1.92
N GLU A 27 -2.65 -9.33 1.48
CA GLU A 27 -3.00 -9.03 0.08
C GLU A 27 -2.17 -7.80 -0.28
N GLU A 28 -1.10 -7.97 -1.07
CA GLU A 28 -0.23 -6.89 -1.54
C GLU A 28 -1.13 -5.91 -2.30
N THR A 29 -1.68 -4.95 -1.56
CA THR A 29 -2.63 -3.98 -2.10
C THR A 29 -1.79 -2.99 -2.88
N ALA A 30 -2.20 -2.66 -4.11
CA ALA A 30 -1.45 -1.71 -4.90
C ALA A 30 -1.22 -0.40 -4.10
N PRO A 31 -0.01 0.17 -4.16
CA PRO A 31 0.33 1.34 -3.35
C PRO A 31 -0.58 2.52 -3.71
N VAL A 32 -0.99 3.26 -2.68
CA VAL A 32 -1.81 4.47 -2.81
C VAL A 32 -0.91 5.68 -2.65
N HIS A 33 -0.92 6.58 -3.63
CA HIS A 33 -0.18 7.84 -3.57
C HIS A 33 -1.10 8.98 -3.17
N ILE A 34 -0.66 9.75 -2.18
CA ILE A 34 -1.40 10.86 -1.61
C ILE A 34 -0.61 12.12 -1.89
N THR A 35 -1.21 13.06 -2.61
CA THR A 35 -0.61 14.36 -2.91
C THR A 35 -1.24 15.42 -2.01
N PHE A 36 -0.37 16.18 -1.36
CA PHE A 36 -0.74 17.27 -0.47
C PHE A 36 -0.70 18.62 -1.19
N GLU A 37 -1.32 19.62 -0.57
CA GLU A 37 -1.34 21.01 -1.02
C GLU A 37 0.08 21.59 -1.20
N SER A 38 1.04 21.18 -0.38
CA SER A 38 2.46 21.57 -0.54
C SER A 38 3.13 21.00 -1.80
N GLY A 39 2.49 20.07 -2.51
CA GLY A 39 3.09 19.27 -3.58
C GLY A 39 3.86 18.05 -3.08
N HIS A 40 3.93 17.83 -1.76
CA HIS A 40 4.50 16.61 -1.20
C HIS A 40 3.66 15.40 -1.59
N ARG A 41 4.33 14.26 -1.80
CA ARG A 41 3.69 12.99 -2.11
C ARG A 41 4.07 11.94 -1.07
N GLN A 42 3.07 11.38 -0.41
CA GLN A 42 3.24 10.25 0.50
C GLN A 42 2.69 8.99 -0.17
N THR A 43 3.51 7.94 -0.20
CA THR A 43 3.09 6.61 -0.67
C THR A 43 2.66 5.77 0.52
N VAL A 44 1.55 5.04 0.36
CA VAL A 44 1.01 4.10 1.34
C VAL A 44 0.93 2.73 0.68
N ASP A 45 1.87 1.86 1.02
CA ASP A 45 2.05 0.56 0.35
C ASP A 45 1.15 -0.55 0.90
N ASN A 46 0.64 -0.41 2.13
CA ASN A 46 -0.16 -1.45 2.78
C ASN A 46 -1.55 -0.95 3.15
N GLY A 47 -2.53 -1.85 3.11
CA GLY A 47 -3.87 -1.64 3.66
C GLY A 47 -3.87 -1.29 5.16
N GLY A 48 -5.01 -0.77 5.63
CA GLY A 48 -5.25 -0.39 7.01
C GLY A 48 -5.05 1.09 7.31
N CYS A 49 -5.01 1.42 8.60
CA CYS A 49 -4.88 2.79 9.09
C CYS A 49 -3.43 3.27 9.00
N ARG A 50 -3.23 4.43 8.38
CA ARG A 50 -1.94 5.09 8.23
C ARG A 50 -2.06 6.57 8.55
N VAL A 51 -1.06 7.08 9.25
CA VAL A 51 -0.99 8.50 9.62
C VAL A 51 -0.47 9.28 8.43
N LEU A 52 -1.11 10.41 8.14
CA LEU A 52 -0.65 11.32 7.10
C LEU A 52 0.43 12.24 7.65
N GLU A 53 1.38 12.62 6.80
CA GLU A 53 2.39 13.59 7.16
C GLU A 53 1.77 14.93 7.55
N THR A 54 2.16 15.45 8.71
CA THR A 54 1.68 16.73 9.21
C THR A 54 2.49 17.88 8.63
N GLY A 55 1.87 19.05 8.47
CA GLY A 55 2.55 20.27 8.01
C GLY A 55 2.66 20.41 6.48
N GLN A 56 2.09 19.46 5.72
CA GLN A 56 2.03 19.49 4.26
C GLN A 56 0.76 20.17 3.70
N GLY A 57 -0.10 20.69 4.57
CA GLY A 57 -1.41 21.23 4.20
C GLY A 57 -2.47 20.13 4.07
N GLY A 58 -3.52 20.38 3.28
CA GLY A 58 -4.57 19.40 3.04
C GLY A 58 -4.23 18.39 1.94
N VAL A 59 -4.91 17.25 1.95
CA VAL A 59 -4.88 16.29 0.83
C VAL A 59 -5.65 16.87 -0.34
N VAL A 60 -5.03 16.91 -1.52
CA VAL A 60 -5.63 17.43 -2.76
C VAL A 60 -5.90 16.33 -3.78
N GLU A 61 -5.15 15.24 -3.73
CA GLU A 61 -5.29 14.15 -4.68
C GLU A 61 -4.87 12.82 -4.04
N ILE A 62 -5.60 11.77 -4.37
CA ILE A 62 -5.29 10.40 -4.01
C ILE A 62 -5.29 9.61 -5.32
N GLU A 63 -4.22 8.89 -5.59
CA GLU A 63 -4.07 7.99 -6.73
C GLU A 63 -3.92 6.56 -6.20
N GLY A 64 -4.67 5.63 -6.77
CA GLY A 64 -4.66 4.22 -6.39
C GLY A 64 -5.91 3.53 -6.87
N GLU A 65 -5.98 2.21 -6.74
CA GLU A 65 -7.18 1.43 -7.08
C GLU A 65 -7.99 1.03 -5.84
N SER A 66 -7.44 1.16 -4.65
CA SER A 66 -8.05 0.73 -3.39
C SER A 66 -9.17 1.66 -2.91
N ARG A 67 -10.00 1.19 -1.98
CA ARG A 67 -10.93 2.06 -1.25
C ARG A 67 -10.15 2.84 -0.21
N PHE A 68 -10.60 4.06 0.06
CA PHE A 68 -9.97 4.88 1.09
C PHE A 68 -10.99 5.67 1.92
N ALA A 69 -10.60 5.98 3.14
CA ALA A 69 -11.30 6.92 4.01
C ALA A 69 -10.30 7.84 4.73
N LEU A 70 -10.52 9.14 4.63
CA LEU A 70 -9.75 10.19 5.30
C LEU A 70 -10.40 10.56 6.63
N PHE A 71 -9.57 10.77 7.64
CA PHE A 71 -10.01 11.08 9.01
C PHE A 71 -9.35 12.38 9.49
N ALA A 72 -10.09 13.16 10.29
CA ALA A 72 -9.62 14.45 10.80
C ALA A 72 -8.48 14.32 11.84
N GLY A 73 -8.40 13.18 12.51
CA GLY A 73 -7.38 12.88 13.52
C GLY A 73 -6.25 12.03 12.95
N THR A 74 -5.22 11.78 13.78
CA THR A 74 -4.11 10.87 13.46
C THR A 74 -4.43 9.40 13.74
N SER A 75 -5.59 9.10 14.33
CA SER A 75 -6.12 7.74 14.51
C SER A 75 -7.30 7.51 13.58
N CYS A 76 -7.49 6.27 13.13
CA CYS A 76 -8.70 5.86 12.41
C CYS A 76 -9.78 5.30 13.36
N GLN A 77 -9.45 5.12 14.64
CA GLN A 77 -10.40 4.74 15.69
C GLN A 77 -10.88 5.99 16.43
N GLY A 78 -12.20 6.17 16.51
CA GLY A 78 -12.85 7.25 17.26
C GLY A 78 -12.77 8.64 16.62
N SER A 79 -12.15 8.76 15.45
CA SER A 79 -12.06 10.03 14.71
C SER A 79 -13.18 10.16 13.68
N ARG A 80 -13.51 11.41 13.33
CA ARG A 80 -14.52 11.72 12.33
C ARG A 80 -13.96 11.50 10.93
N THR A 81 -14.68 10.72 10.11
CA THR A 81 -14.42 10.60 8.67
C THR A 81 -14.74 11.93 7.98
N LEU A 82 -13.80 12.43 7.18
CA LEU A 82 -13.91 13.66 6.41
C LEU A 82 -14.35 13.41 4.98
N ALA A 83 -13.74 12.39 4.36
CA ALA A 83 -14.04 11.98 3.00
C ALA A 83 -13.76 10.49 2.85
N SER A 84 -14.43 9.83 1.92
CA SER A 84 -14.17 8.44 1.56
C SER A 84 -14.44 8.25 0.08
N GLY A 85 -13.74 7.33 -0.54
CA GLY A 85 -13.87 7.06 -1.96
C GLY A 85 -13.21 5.77 -2.36
N HIS A 86 -13.06 5.60 -3.66
CA HIS A 86 -12.43 4.46 -4.28
C HIS A 86 -11.75 4.90 -5.56
N GLY A 87 -10.59 4.32 -5.85
CA GLY A 87 -9.83 4.69 -7.02
C GLY A 87 -9.16 6.06 -6.87
N ALA A 88 -8.73 6.62 -8.00
CA ALA A 88 -8.14 7.94 -8.04
C ALA A 88 -9.18 9.06 -7.87
N VAL A 89 -8.91 10.02 -7.00
CA VAL A 89 -9.75 11.20 -6.76
C VAL A 89 -8.92 12.47 -6.66
N ARG A 90 -9.48 13.58 -7.13
CA ARG A 90 -8.96 14.92 -6.92
C ARG A 90 -10.00 15.74 -6.17
N PHE A 91 -9.57 16.41 -5.10
CA PHE A 91 -10.43 17.26 -4.29
C PHE A 91 -10.35 18.70 -4.78
N GLY A 92 -11.51 19.33 -5.03
CA GLY A 92 -11.56 20.75 -5.40
C GLY A 92 -11.18 21.69 -4.27
N THR A 93 -11.24 21.22 -3.02
CA THR A 93 -10.80 21.93 -1.81
C THR A 93 -9.91 21.00 -0.98
N PRO A 94 -8.75 21.46 -0.47
CA PRO A 94 -7.85 20.63 0.32
C PRO A 94 -8.54 20.02 1.55
N VAL A 95 -8.38 18.71 1.76
CA VAL A 95 -8.96 17.98 2.89
C VAL A 95 -7.94 17.89 4.02
N LEU A 96 -8.19 18.57 5.13
CA LEU A 96 -7.33 18.54 6.32
C LEU A 96 -7.49 17.23 7.09
N ALA A 97 -6.87 16.17 6.58
CA ALA A 97 -6.86 14.84 7.19
C ALA A 97 -5.55 14.57 7.93
N GLY A 98 -5.64 13.90 9.07
CA GLY A 98 -4.48 13.43 9.85
C GLY A 98 -4.19 11.94 9.65
N ALA A 99 -5.14 11.18 9.11
CA ALA A 99 -5.00 9.76 8.86
C ALA A 99 -5.85 9.31 7.67
N ILE A 100 -5.45 8.20 7.09
CA ILE A 100 -6.14 7.52 6.01
C ILE A 100 -6.28 6.03 6.35
N VAL A 101 -7.42 5.45 6.03
CA VAL A 101 -7.60 3.98 5.98
C VAL A 101 -7.63 3.59 4.51
N ILE A 102 -6.81 2.61 4.14
CA ILE A 102 -6.88 1.93 2.84
C ILE A 102 -7.50 0.54 3.03
N GLY A 103 -8.40 0.13 2.14
CA GLY A 103 -8.97 -1.21 2.13
C GLY A 103 -9.75 -1.51 0.87
#